data_AF-A0AAD5UGB0-F1
#
_entry.id   AF-A0AAD5UGB0-F1
#
_cell.length_a   1.000
_cell.length_b   1.000
_cell.length_c   1.000
_cell.angle_alpha   90.00
_cell.angle_beta   90.00
_cell.angle_gamma   90.00
#
_symmetry.space_group_name_H-M   'P 1'
#
loop_
_entity.id
_entity.type
_entity.pdbx_description
1 polymer ?
#
loop_
_entity_poly.entity_id
_entity_poly.type
_entity_poly.pdbx_seq_one_letter_code
_entity_poly.pdbx_strand_id
1 'polypeptide(L)'
;MGKLNISHHKSWHVYSKDNINKVKADEKKAAEEEQLRQDRILKADQEARIKLLRENAGIMHEEKVERVHLFEEEERLHGFEKAVDEKQLDQKAKEDKHTWFLGETRDGKKDSPWYTERDYGKESKEKAMDPAKKKRKDKLEKSRKEREDPMKLLSKIIQKEKKSVQKKSVEQLRQERLEREEAERKRTHKLLNPNSNRHDSDSRYYNSQFNPDIVKRRSEGYTRR
;
A
#
# COMPACT_ATOMS: atom_id res chain seq x y z
N MET A 1 -53.02 10.23 -16.30
CA MET A 1 -51.66 10.34 -16.90
C MET A 1 -50.63 10.20 -15.79
N GLY A 2 -49.67 9.27 -15.91
CA GLY A 2 -48.64 9.05 -14.89
C GLY A 2 -47.60 10.19 -14.86
N LYS A 3 -47.28 10.70 -13.67
CA LYS A 3 -46.27 11.75 -13.46
C LYS A 3 -44.87 11.15 -13.56
N LEU A 4 -44.01 11.71 -14.42
CA LEU A 4 -42.62 11.28 -14.55
C LEU A 4 -41.82 11.69 -13.30
N ASN A 5 -41.43 10.72 -12.47
CA ASN A 5 -40.63 10.98 -11.28
C ASN A 5 -39.12 10.94 -11.61
N ILE A 6 -38.56 12.11 -11.93
CA ILE A 6 -37.14 12.27 -12.24
C ILE A 6 -36.22 12.30 -11.01
N SER A 7 -36.78 12.28 -9.80
CA SER A 7 -36.02 12.49 -8.55
C SER A 7 -34.94 11.43 -8.37
N HIS A 8 -35.25 10.16 -8.64
CA HIS A 8 -34.34 9.03 -8.46
C HIS A 8 -33.12 9.04 -9.40
N HIS A 9 -33.16 9.83 -10.47
CA HIS A 9 -32.05 9.97 -11.41
C HIS A 9 -31.09 11.11 -11.03
N LYS A 10 -31.33 11.78 -9.91
CA LYS A 10 -30.53 12.92 -9.47
C LYS A 10 -29.54 12.48 -8.38
N SER A 11 -28.32 13.00 -8.47
CA SER A 11 -27.23 12.69 -7.53
C SER A 11 -27.49 13.17 -6.11
N TRP A 12 -28.37 14.15 -5.90
CA TRP A 12 -28.75 14.67 -4.59
C TRP A 12 -29.94 13.94 -3.96
N HIS A 13 -30.48 12.90 -4.61
CA HIS A 13 -31.62 12.16 -4.08
C HIS A 13 -31.29 11.49 -2.75
N VAL A 14 -31.99 11.84 -1.67
CA VAL A 14 -31.73 11.36 -0.30
C VAL A 14 -31.72 9.83 -0.23
N TYR A 15 -32.70 9.18 -0.86
CA TYR A 15 -32.81 7.72 -0.84
C TYR A 15 -31.96 7.01 -1.91
N SER A 16 -31.08 7.72 -2.62
CA SER A 16 -30.12 7.05 -3.50
C SER A 16 -29.18 6.20 -2.65
N LYS A 17 -28.89 4.98 -3.10
CA LYS A 17 -28.00 4.04 -2.42
C LYS A 17 -26.66 4.70 -2.06
N ASP A 18 -26.12 5.50 -2.98
CA ASP A 18 -24.83 6.16 -2.80
C ASP A 18 -24.89 7.23 -1.71
N ASN A 19 -26.00 7.94 -1.56
CA ASN A 19 -26.15 8.96 -0.54
C ASN A 19 -26.41 8.34 0.83
N ILE A 20 -27.23 7.30 0.91
CA ILE A 20 -27.42 6.51 2.13
C ILE A 20 -26.08 5.96 2.62
N ASN A 21 -25.25 5.44 1.71
CA ASN A 21 -23.93 4.91 2.06
C ASN A 21 -22.97 6.00 2.57
N LYS A 22 -23.01 7.20 1.98
CA LYS A 22 -22.22 8.35 2.47
C LYS A 22 -22.64 8.77 3.88
N VAL A 23 -23.94 8.93 4.10
CA VAL A 23 -24.49 9.26 5.42
C VAL A 23 -24.08 8.20 6.44
N LYS A 24 -24.23 6.92 6.10
CA LYS A 24 -23.83 5.82 7.00
C LYS A 24 -22.32 5.81 7.30
N ALA A 25 -21.48 6.18 6.34
CA ALA A 25 -20.04 6.29 6.56
C ALA A 25 -19.70 7.47 7.50
N ASP A 26 -20.36 8.61 7.32
CA ASP A 26 -20.18 9.79 8.15
C ASP A 26 -20.69 9.55 9.58
N GLU A 27 -21.87 8.92 9.73
CA GLU A 27 -22.43 8.50 11.02
C GLU A 27 -21.50 7.52 11.75
N LYS A 28 -20.99 6.52 11.02
CA LYS A 28 -20.03 5.55 11.58
C LYS A 28 -18.76 6.25 12.05
N LYS A 29 -18.22 7.17 11.26
CA LYS A 29 -17.03 7.94 11.63
C LYS A 29 -17.26 8.81 12.87
N ALA A 30 -18.40 9.50 12.93
CA ALA A 30 -18.79 10.29 14.09
C ALA A 30 -18.91 9.42 15.35
N ALA A 31 -19.53 8.24 15.23
CA ALA A 31 -19.65 7.28 16.34
C ALA A 31 -18.28 6.75 16.80
N GLU A 32 -17.36 6.43 15.88
CA GLU A 32 -16.00 6.01 16.24
C GLU A 32 -15.23 7.13 16.98
N GLU A 33 -15.35 8.39 16.55
CA GLU A 33 -14.72 9.53 17.22
C GLU A 33 -15.28 9.78 18.63
N GLU A 34 -16.61 9.63 18.81
CA GLU A 34 -17.24 9.72 20.12
C GLU A 34 -16.81 8.59 21.06
N GLN A 35 -16.72 7.35 20.57
CA GLN A 35 -16.22 6.22 21.35
C GLN A 35 -14.78 6.45 21.80
N LEU A 36 -13.89 6.87 20.90
CA LEU A 36 -12.50 7.19 21.26
C LEU A 36 -12.42 8.30 22.32
N ARG A 37 -13.30 9.30 22.24
CA ARG A 37 -13.37 10.36 23.25
C ARG A 37 -13.85 9.81 24.60
N GLN A 38 -14.87 8.97 24.62
CA GLN A 38 -15.38 8.32 25.83
C GLN A 38 -14.32 7.43 26.46
N ASP A 39 -13.65 6.59 25.66
CA ASP A 39 -12.57 5.72 26.12
C ASP A 39 -11.42 6.51 26.73
N ARG A 40 -11.07 7.66 26.13
CA ARG A 40 -10.05 8.54 26.69
C ARG A 40 -10.45 9.13 28.04
N ILE A 41 -11.71 9.53 28.20
CA ILE A 41 -12.24 10.05 29.46
C ILE A 41 -12.24 8.94 30.51
N LEU A 42 -12.76 7.76 30.18
CA LEU A 42 -12.80 6.60 31.07
C LEU A 42 -11.40 6.18 31.52
N LYS A 43 -10.44 6.15 30.60
CA LYS A 43 -9.05 5.85 30.91
C LYS A 43 -8.43 6.88 31.86
N ALA A 44 -8.66 8.17 31.61
CA ALA A 44 -8.19 9.24 32.49
C ALA A 44 -8.80 9.14 33.89
N ASP A 45 -10.09 8.81 33.99
CA ASP A 45 -10.77 8.60 35.28
C ASP A 45 -10.22 7.38 36.03
N GLN A 46 -10.00 6.27 35.32
CA GLN A 46 -9.33 5.08 35.88
C GLN A 46 -7.93 5.41 36.40
N GLU A 47 -7.12 6.13 35.61
CA GLU A 47 -5.77 6.54 36.00
C GLU A 47 -5.78 7.48 37.22
N ALA A 48 -6.71 8.44 37.25
CA ALA A 48 -6.88 9.35 38.39
C ALA A 48 -7.29 8.59 39.66
N ARG A 49 -8.23 7.64 39.54
CA ARG A 49 -8.65 6.79 40.64
C ARG A 49 -7.51 5.91 41.16
N ILE A 50 -6.75 5.29 40.26
CA ILE A 50 -5.57 4.49 40.64
C ILE A 50 -4.54 5.36 41.34
N LYS A 51 -4.29 6.57 40.84
CA LYS A 51 -3.36 7.52 41.47
C LYS A 51 -3.79 7.84 42.90
N LEU A 52 -5.05 8.23 43.12
CA LEU A 52 -5.59 8.50 44.46
C LEU A 52 -5.45 7.29 45.39
N LEU A 53 -5.71 6.08 44.90
CA LEU A 53 -5.54 4.85 45.69
C LEU A 53 -4.07 4.59 46.06
N ARG A 54 -3.13 4.84 45.14
CA ARG A 54 -1.69 4.72 45.42
C ARG A 54 -1.22 5.75 46.43
N GLU A 55 -1.69 6.98 46.29
CA GLU A 55 -1.41 8.07 47.23
C GLU A 55 -1.89 7.73 48.64
N ASN A 56 -3.13 7.24 48.77
CA ASN A 56 -3.71 6.79 50.04
C ASN A 56 -2.99 5.59 50.63
N ALA A 57 -2.48 4.67 49.80
CA ALA A 57 -1.70 3.53 50.25
C ALA A 57 -0.27 3.92 50.69
N GLY A 58 0.14 5.18 50.55
CA GLY A 58 1.50 5.64 50.86
C GLY A 58 2.56 5.12 49.88
N ILE A 59 2.14 4.52 48.76
CA ILE A 59 3.01 4.00 47.70
C ILE A 59 3.29 5.14 46.72
N MET A 60 3.99 6.17 47.21
CA MET A 60 4.33 7.38 46.46
C MET A 60 5.61 7.23 45.64
N HIS A 61 6.40 6.18 45.89
CA HIS A 61 7.70 5.99 45.27
C HIS A 61 7.60 5.19 43.96
N GLU A 62 8.05 5.80 42.86
CA GLU A 62 8.34 5.18 41.56
C GLU A 62 9.55 4.23 41.64
N GLU A 63 9.61 3.38 42.64
CA GLU A 63 10.48 2.23 42.53
C GLU A 63 9.88 1.36 41.42
N LYS A 64 10.68 1.07 40.39
CA LYS A 64 10.39 0.00 39.43
C LYS A 64 10.38 -1.29 40.23
N VAL A 65 9.28 -1.54 40.94
CA VAL A 65 8.99 -2.85 41.50
C VAL A 65 8.82 -3.70 40.26
N GLU A 66 9.86 -4.46 39.91
CA GLU A 66 9.74 -5.52 38.91
C GLU A 66 8.52 -6.31 39.31
N ARG A 67 7.46 -6.21 38.50
CA ARG A 67 6.22 -6.92 38.74
C ARG A 67 6.61 -8.38 38.65
N VAL A 68 6.82 -9.02 39.81
CA VAL A 68 7.11 -10.44 39.89
C VAL A 68 5.85 -11.15 39.42
N HIS A 69 5.86 -11.56 38.15
CA HIS A 69 4.83 -12.40 37.59
C HIS A 69 5.03 -13.80 38.16
N LEU A 70 4.51 -14.02 39.37
CA LEU A 70 4.70 -15.24 40.15
C LEU A 70 4.21 -16.51 39.41
N PHE A 71 3.36 -16.35 38.39
CA PHE A 71 2.78 -17.42 37.58
C PHE A 71 3.05 -17.29 36.07
N GLU A 72 4.02 -16.46 35.65
CA GLU A 72 4.27 -16.25 34.20
C GLU A 72 4.74 -17.51 33.47
N GLU A 73 5.51 -18.39 34.13
CA GLU A 73 6.02 -19.62 33.52
C GLU A 73 4.91 -20.65 33.31
N GLU A 74 4.03 -20.83 34.30
CA GLU A 74 2.87 -21.73 34.20
C GLU A 74 1.81 -21.21 33.23
N GLU A 75 1.49 -19.92 33.25
CA GLU A 75 0.52 -19.33 32.30
C GLU A 75 1.06 -19.32 30.86
N ARG A 76 2.38 -19.16 30.66
CA ARG A 76 2.99 -19.27 29.34
C ARG A 76 3.00 -20.71 28.82
N LEU A 77 3.33 -21.69 29.65
CA LEU A 77 3.30 -23.10 29.24
C LEU A 77 1.87 -23.56 28.97
N HIS A 78 0.96 -23.31 29.90
CA HIS A 78 -0.41 -23.82 29.84
C HIS A 78 -1.30 -22.99 28.91
N GLY A 79 -1.05 -21.68 28.78
CA GLY A 79 -1.76 -20.79 27.86
C GLY A 79 -1.28 -20.91 26.41
N PHE A 80 0.00 -21.21 26.17
CA PHE A 80 0.52 -21.40 24.81
C PHE A 80 0.12 -22.77 24.25
N GLU A 81 0.12 -23.82 25.07
CA GLU A 81 -0.30 -25.16 24.67
C GLU A 81 -1.81 -25.18 24.36
N LYS A 82 -2.66 -24.63 25.23
CA LYS A 82 -4.10 -24.49 24.97
C LYS A 82 -4.41 -23.60 23.76
N ALA A 83 -3.69 -22.49 23.57
CA ALA A 83 -3.91 -21.61 22.43
C ALA A 83 -3.42 -22.21 21.10
N VAL A 84 -2.41 -23.09 21.12
CA VAL A 84 -1.97 -23.83 19.94
C VAL A 84 -2.97 -24.94 19.61
N ASP A 85 -3.44 -25.68 20.61
CA ASP A 85 -4.44 -26.73 20.44
C ASP A 85 -5.78 -26.16 19.96
N GLU A 86 -6.26 -25.06 20.56
CA GLU A 86 -7.47 -24.38 20.11
C GLU A 86 -7.32 -23.90 18.67
N LYS A 87 -6.19 -23.29 18.29
CA LYS A 87 -5.95 -22.85 16.91
C LYS A 87 -5.88 -24.01 15.92
N GLN A 88 -5.27 -25.13 16.29
CA GLN A 88 -5.21 -26.32 15.44
C GLN A 88 -6.58 -26.96 15.29
N LEU A 89 -7.38 -27.05 16.36
CA LEU A 89 -8.76 -27.52 16.31
C LEU A 89 -9.65 -26.59 15.47
N ASP A 90 -9.44 -25.28 15.55
CA ASP A 90 -10.18 -24.30 14.76
C ASP A 90 -9.81 -24.37 13.28
N GLN A 91 -8.53 -24.58 12.95
CA GLN A 91 -8.06 -24.78 11.59
C GLN A 91 -8.60 -26.10 11.03
N LYS A 92 -8.49 -27.19 11.79
CA LYS A 92 -9.03 -28.49 11.43
C LYS A 92 -10.55 -28.45 11.28
N ALA A 93 -11.27 -27.75 12.14
CA ALA A 93 -12.71 -27.57 12.01
C ALA A 93 -13.08 -26.70 10.79
N LYS A 94 -12.26 -25.72 10.40
CA LYS A 94 -12.45 -24.92 9.18
C LYS A 94 -12.16 -25.76 7.94
N GLU A 95 -11.11 -26.59 7.97
CA GLU A 95 -10.76 -27.55 6.93
C GLU A 95 -11.82 -28.63 6.78
N ASP A 96 -12.29 -29.23 7.88
CA ASP A 96 -13.39 -30.20 7.93
C ASP A 96 -14.70 -29.58 7.44
N LYS A 97 -15.03 -28.34 7.83
CA LYS A 97 -16.19 -27.61 7.28
C LYS A 97 -16.05 -27.35 5.78
N HIS A 98 -14.83 -27.20 5.27
CA HIS A 98 -14.57 -26.97 3.86
C HIS A 98 -14.57 -28.27 3.05
N THR A 99 -14.09 -29.37 3.63
CA THR A 99 -14.01 -30.71 3.01
C THR A 99 -15.35 -31.45 3.09
N TRP A 100 -16.16 -31.24 4.11
CA TRP A 100 -17.48 -31.87 4.24
C TRP A 100 -18.46 -31.41 3.14
N PHE A 101 -18.25 -30.24 2.54
CA PHE A 101 -19.07 -29.77 1.41
C PHE A 101 -18.64 -30.39 0.06
N LEU A 102 -17.59 -31.22 0.01
CA LEU A 102 -17.07 -31.83 -1.21
C LEU A 102 -17.17 -33.36 -1.20
N GLY A 103 -18.37 -33.88 -0.92
CA GLY A 103 -18.84 -35.18 -1.44
C GLY A 103 -18.09 -36.43 -0.98
N GLU A 104 -17.43 -36.41 0.17
CA GLU A 104 -16.82 -37.61 0.74
C GLU A 104 -17.82 -38.28 1.68
N THR A 105 -18.58 -39.24 1.16
CA THR A 105 -19.34 -40.17 1.99
C THR A 105 -18.38 -41.00 2.84
N ARG A 106 -18.82 -41.34 4.05
CA ARG A 106 -18.07 -42.04 5.12
C ARG A 106 -17.40 -43.36 4.70
N ASP A 107 -17.76 -43.92 3.55
CA ASP A 107 -17.29 -45.21 3.04
C ASP A 107 -16.11 -45.09 2.03
N GLY A 108 -15.60 -43.88 1.76
CA GLY A 108 -14.39 -43.68 0.94
C GLY A 108 -14.54 -44.05 -0.55
N LYS A 109 -15.75 -44.39 -1.00
CA LYS A 109 -16.06 -44.62 -2.41
C LYS A 109 -16.57 -43.32 -3.02
N LYS A 110 -15.81 -42.79 -3.99
CA LYS A 110 -16.25 -41.68 -4.84
C LYS A 110 -17.29 -42.23 -5.81
N ASP A 111 -18.55 -42.23 -5.41
CA ASP A 111 -19.64 -42.36 -6.38
C ASP A 111 -19.58 -41.13 -7.27
N SER A 112 -19.07 -41.32 -8.49
CA SER A 112 -18.93 -40.26 -9.48
C SER A 112 -20.33 -39.72 -9.75
N PRO A 113 -20.65 -38.46 -9.40
CA PRO A 113 -22.01 -37.95 -9.53
C PRO A 113 -22.48 -38.04 -10.98
N TRP A 114 -23.75 -38.38 -11.22
CA TRP A 114 -24.32 -38.66 -12.55
C TRP A 114 -24.05 -37.64 -13.67
N TYR A 115 -23.60 -36.41 -13.33
CA TYR A 115 -23.18 -35.40 -14.30
C TYR A 115 -21.73 -35.57 -14.81
N THR A 116 -20.92 -36.39 -14.16
CA THR A 116 -19.52 -36.69 -14.53
C THR A 116 -19.40 -37.79 -15.59
N GLU A 117 -20.38 -38.68 -15.68
CA GLU A 117 -20.43 -39.77 -16.68
C GLU A 117 -20.97 -39.32 -18.05
N ARG A 118 -21.23 -38.01 -18.23
CA ARG A 118 -21.73 -37.48 -19.51
C ARG A 118 -20.55 -37.20 -20.45
N ASP A 119 -20.11 -38.24 -21.14
CA ASP A 119 -19.15 -38.17 -22.25
C ASP A 119 -19.78 -37.51 -23.49
N TYR A 120 -20.09 -36.21 -23.39
CA TYR A 120 -20.39 -35.39 -24.56
C TYR A 120 -19.11 -34.97 -25.27
N GLY A 121 -18.42 -35.92 -25.92
CA GLY A 121 -17.55 -35.67 -27.07
C GLY A 121 -16.46 -34.60 -26.92
N LYS A 122 -16.03 -34.26 -25.70
CA LYS A 122 -14.95 -33.27 -25.46
C LYS A 122 -13.57 -33.89 -25.67
N GLU A 123 -13.39 -35.15 -25.28
CA GLU A 123 -12.09 -35.82 -25.40
C GLU A 123 -11.62 -35.96 -26.86
N SER A 124 -12.54 -36.14 -27.82
CA SER A 124 -12.15 -36.25 -29.24
C SER A 124 -11.75 -34.90 -29.85
N LYS A 125 -12.36 -33.78 -29.39
CA LYS A 125 -12.04 -32.43 -29.89
C LYS A 125 -10.73 -31.88 -29.33
N GLU A 126 -10.36 -32.22 -28.10
CA GLU A 126 -9.07 -31.81 -27.54
C GLU A 126 -7.89 -32.57 -28.14
N LYS A 127 -8.09 -33.84 -28.51
CA LYS A 127 -7.08 -34.67 -29.20
C LYS A 127 -6.89 -34.25 -30.67
N ALA A 128 -7.89 -33.63 -31.30
CA ALA A 128 -7.84 -33.13 -32.68
C ALA A 128 -7.39 -31.66 -32.82
N MET A 129 -7.06 -30.97 -31.71
CA MET A 129 -6.70 -29.55 -31.73
C MET A 129 -5.20 -29.38 -32.00
N ASP A 130 -4.84 -28.54 -32.99
CA ASP A 130 -3.43 -28.22 -33.30
C ASP A 130 -2.63 -27.87 -32.03
N PRO A 131 -1.44 -28.45 -31.81
CA PRO A 131 -0.66 -28.27 -30.58
C PRO A 131 -0.30 -26.80 -30.31
N ALA A 132 -0.12 -26.01 -31.38
CA ALA A 132 0.11 -24.56 -31.26
C ALA A 132 -1.11 -23.79 -30.76
N LYS A 133 -2.32 -24.18 -31.18
CA LYS A 133 -3.57 -23.53 -30.73
C LYS A 133 -3.86 -23.90 -29.28
N LYS A 134 -3.60 -25.15 -28.86
CA LYS A 134 -3.78 -25.60 -27.48
C LYS A 134 -2.90 -24.79 -26.51
N LYS A 135 -1.60 -24.68 -26.81
CA LYS A 135 -0.66 -23.86 -26.02
C LYS A 135 -1.08 -22.39 -25.89
N ARG A 136 -1.68 -21.80 -26.94
CA ARG A 136 -2.20 -20.41 -26.89
C ARG A 136 -3.39 -20.30 -25.95
N LYS A 137 -4.31 -21.26 -25.99
CA LYS A 137 -5.50 -21.32 -25.14
C LYS A 137 -5.12 -21.51 -23.67
N ASP A 138 -4.21 -22.43 -23.38
CA ASP A 138 -3.72 -22.69 -22.02
C ASP A 138 -3.00 -21.47 -21.42
N LYS A 139 -2.21 -20.74 -22.23
CA LYS A 139 -1.58 -19.48 -21.80
C LYS A 139 -2.61 -18.40 -21.49
N LEU A 140 -3.65 -18.27 -22.32
CA LEU A 140 -4.72 -17.30 -22.10
C LEU A 140 -5.50 -17.64 -20.82
N GLU A 141 -5.83 -18.92 -20.62
CA GLU A 141 -6.53 -19.39 -19.43
C GLU A 141 -5.71 -19.19 -18.16
N LYS A 142 -4.42 -19.52 -18.19
CA LYS A 142 -3.50 -19.26 -17.07
C LYS A 142 -3.39 -17.77 -16.76
N SER A 143 -3.32 -16.92 -17.78
CA SER A 143 -3.33 -15.46 -17.61
C SER A 143 -4.65 -14.94 -17.02
N ARG A 144 -5.80 -15.52 -17.39
CA ARG A 144 -7.10 -15.14 -16.80
C ARG A 144 -7.17 -15.54 -15.35
N LYS A 145 -6.78 -16.79 -15.04
CA LYS A 145 -6.76 -17.34 -13.68
C LYS A 145 -5.84 -16.54 -12.76
N GLU A 146 -4.68 -16.10 -13.25
CA GLU A 146 -3.79 -15.22 -12.49
C GLU A 146 -4.33 -13.80 -12.30
N ARG A 147 -5.13 -13.28 -13.25
CA ARG A 147 -5.73 -11.95 -13.15
C ARG A 147 -6.95 -11.94 -12.22
N GLU A 148 -7.66 -13.05 -12.16
CA GLU A 148 -8.85 -13.28 -11.35
C GLU A 148 -8.51 -13.92 -9.98
N ASP A 149 -7.24 -14.16 -9.70
CA ASP A 149 -6.79 -14.71 -8.42
C ASP A 149 -7.01 -13.69 -7.27
N PRO A 150 -7.84 -14.03 -6.27
CA PRO A 150 -8.17 -13.12 -5.18
C PRO A 150 -6.94 -12.69 -4.36
N MET A 151 -5.93 -13.55 -4.20
CA MET A 151 -4.72 -13.21 -3.45
C MET A 151 -3.86 -12.18 -4.20
N LYS A 152 -3.79 -12.31 -5.52
CA LYS A 152 -3.06 -11.35 -6.38
C LYS A 152 -3.77 -10.01 -6.41
N LEU A 153 -5.11 -10.01 -6.47
CA LEU A 153 -5.92 -8.79 -6.37
C LEU A 153 -5.77 -8.09 -5.02
N LEU A 154 -5.86 -8.83 -3.91
CA LEU A 154 -5.66 -8.31 -2.55
C LEU A 154 -4.25 -7.74 -2.38
N SER A 155 -3.21 -8.43 -2.86
CA SER A 155 -1.83 -7.92 -2.80
C SER A 155 -1.67 -6.58 -3.53
N LYS A 156 -2.37 -6.40 -4.66
CA LYS A 156 -2.35 -5.18 -5.46
C LYS A 156 -3.09 -4.03 -4.77
N ILE A 157 -4.18 -4.33 -4.07
CA ILE A 157 -4.91 -3.36 -3.25
C ILE A 157 -4.02 -2.88 -2.09
N ILE A 158 -3.39 -3.80 -1.35
CA ILE A 158 -2.47 -3.47 -0.25
C ILE A 158 -1.28 -2.62 -0.75
N GLN A 159 -0.70 -2.96 -1.90
CA GLN A 159 0.38 -2.15 -2.49
C GLN A 159 -0.09 -0.75 -2.92
N LYS A 160 -1.32 -0.62 -3.42
CA LYS A 160 -1.93 0.66 -3.79
C LYS A 160 -2.18 1.53 -2.56
N GLU A 161 -2.67 0.94 -1.47
CA GLU A 161 -2.87 1.61 -0.19
C GLU A 161 -1.53 2.10 0.38
N LYS A 162 -0.50 1.25 0.40
CA LYS A 162 0.87 1.65 0.82
C LYS A 162 1.41 2.83 0.01
N LYS A 163 1.20 2.85 -1.31
CA LYS A 163 1.58 3.99 -2.17
C LYS A 163 0.75 5.25 -1.89
N SER A 164 -0.52 5.10 -1.51
CA SER A 164 -1.39 6.24 -1.19
C SER A 164 -1.05 6.88 0.16
N VAL A 165 -0.51 6.12 1.10
CA VAL A 165 0.03 6.61 2.38
C VAL A 165 1.39 7.29 2.18
N GLN A 166 2.19 6.81 1.22
CA GLN A 166 3.47 7.40 0.80
C GLN A 166 3.31 8.56 -0.20
N LYS A 167 2.19 9.29 -0.18
CA LYS A 167 2.09 10.55 -0.93
C LYS A 167 3.16 11.50 -0.40
N LYS A 168 3.86 12.16 -1.32
CA LYS A 168 4.91 13.13 -0.98
C LYS A 168 4.38 14.14 0.02
N SER A 169 5.10 14.35 1.12
CA SER A 169 4.79 15.39 2.09
C SER A 169 4.70 16.74 1.37
N VAL A 170 3.86 17.65 1.84
CA VAL A 170 3.73 19.01 1.26
C VAL A 170 5.10 19.68 1.14
N GLU A 171 6.00 19.41 2.08
CA GLU A 171 7.37 19.92 2.06
C GLU A 171 8.22 19.35 0.93
N GLN A 172 8.06 18.08 0.60
CA GLN A 172 8.73 17.45 -0.54
C GLN A 172 8.22 18.02 -1.87
N LEU A 173 6.93 18.35 -1.96
CA LEU A 173 6.37 19.01 -3.15
C LEU A 173 6.88 20.46 -3.30
N ARG A 174 7.16 21.15 -2.19
CA ARG A 174 7.79 22.48 -2.19
C ARG A 174 9.24 22.42 -2.64
N GLN A 175 10.02 21.46 -2.13
CA GLN A 175 11.39 21.23 -2.57
C GLN A 175 11.46 20.88 -4.05
N GLU A 176 10.60 19.97 -4.53
CA GLU A 176 10.52 19.62 -5.95
C GLU A 176 10.13 20.83 -6.82
N ARG A 177 9.25 21.72 -6.32
CA ARG A 177 8.93 22.98 -7.01
C ARG A 177 10.14 23.91 -7.07
N LEU A 178 10.83 24.12 -5.95
CA LEU A 178 12.03 24.96 -5.89
C LEU A 178 13.13 24.43 -6.81
N GLU A 179 13.36 23.12 -6.82
CA GLU A 179 14.34 22.48 -7.72
C GLU A 179 13.96 22.67 -9.20
N ARG A 180 12.68 22.58 -9.53
CA ARG A 180 12.20 22.84 -10.90
C ARG A 180 12.37 24.30 -11.29
N GLU A 181 11.98 25.23 -10.41
CA GLU A 181 12.18 26.67 -10.60
C GLU A 181 13.66 27.01 -10.72
N GLU A 182 14.54 26.40 -9.92
CA GLU A 182 15.99 26.56 -10.03
C GLU A 182 16.55 26.01 -11.32
N ALA A 183 16.10 24.83 -11.77
CA ALA A 183 16.54 24.23 -13.01
C ALA A 183 16.12 25.08 -14.21
N GLU A 184 14.90 25.60 -14.20
CA GLU A 184 14.41 26.56 -15.19
C GLU A 184 15.18 27.88 -15.11
N ARG A 185 15.46 28.39 -13.91
CA ARG A 185 16.26 29.61 -13.70
C ARG A 185 17.70 29.45 -14.17
N LYS A 186 18.32 28.28 -13.96
CA LYS A 186 19.66 27.94 -14.48
C LYS A 186 19.62 27.86 -16.00
N ARG A 187 18.56 27.28 -16.57
CA ARG A 187 18.36 27.18 -18.03
C ARG A 187 18.16 28.56 -18.66
N THR A 188 17.33 29.42 -18.08
CA THR A 188 17.11 30.80 -18.56
C THR A 188 18.37 31.63 -18.40
N HIS A 189 19.05 31.54 -17.27
CA HIS A 189 20.31 32.24 -17.03
C HIS A 189 21.38 31.87 -18.07
N LYS A 190 21.48 30.57 -18.41
CA LYS A 190 22.40 30.09 -19.45
C LYS A 190 22.05 30.59 -20.86
N LEU A 191 20.77 30.75 -21.16
CA LEU A 191 20.31 31.28 -22.45
C LEU A 191 20.49 32.80 -22.55
N LEU A 192 20.24 33.52 -21.45
CA LEU A 192 20.35 34.98 -21.39
C LEU A 192 21.81 35.45 -21.37
N ASN A 193 22.68 34.70 -20.68
CA ASN A 193 24.11 35.00 -20.56
C ASN A 193 24.96 33.86 -21.14
N PRO A 194 24.99 33.68 -22.48
CA PRO A 194 25.75 32.61 -23.12
C PRO A 194 27.28 32.78 -22.97
N ASN A 195 27.74 33.97 -22.57
CA ASN A 195 29.16 34.34 -22.53
C ASN A 195 29.68 34.71 -21.13
N SER A 196 28.85 34.62 -20.07
CA SER A 196 29.27 35.02 -18.70
C SER A 196 30.40 34.15 -18.16
N ASN A 197 30.46 32.88 -18.56
CA ASN A 197 31.51 31.95 -18.12
C ASN A 197 32.83 32.06 -18.88
N ARG A 198 32.95 32.91 -19.91
CA ARG A 198 34.20 32.99 -20.71
C ARG A 198 35.20 34.02 -20.20
N HIS A 199 34.79 34.92 -19.32
CA HIS A 199 35.55 36.15 -19.06
C HIS A 199 35.88 36.41 -17.59
N ASP A 200 35.32 35.64 -16.65
CA ASP A 200 35.46 35.93 -15.22
C ASP A 200 36.72 35.33 -14.56
N SER A 201 37.50 34.51 -15.28
CA SER A 201 38.65 33.80 -14.71
C SER A 201 40.00 34.02 -15.40
N ASP A 202 40.04 34.71 -16.55
CA ASP A 202 41.30 34.93 -17.27
C ASP A 202 41.65 36.43 -17.33
N SER A 203 42.55 36.86 -16.45
CA SER A 203 43.11 38.22 -16.41
C SER A 203 43.72 38.66 -17.75
N ARG A 204 44.02 37.73 -18.67
CA ARG A 204 44.53 38.02 -20.01
C ARG A 204 43.45 38.50 -20.99
N TYR A 205 42.17 38.23 -20.69
CA TYR A 205 41.06 38.58 -21.57
C TYR A 205 40.91 40.11 -21.72
N TYR A 206 41.02 40.85 -20.61
CA TYR A 206 40.94 42.32 -20.63
C TYR A 206 42.05 42.94 -21.50
N ASN A 207 43.29 42.47 -21.38
CA ASN A 207 44.41 42.97 -22.20
C ASN A 207 44.30 42.57 -23.68
N SER A 208 43.59 41.49 -24.01
CA SER A 208 43.42 41.05 -25.41
C SER A 208 42.44 41.92 -26.22
N GLN A 209 41.49 42.59 -25.55
CA GLN A 209 40.54 43.48 -26.21
C GLN A 209 41.18 44.82 -26.61
N PHE A 210 42.15 45.30 -25.83
CA PHE A 210 42.77 46.60 -26.04
C PHE A 210 44.16 46.50 -26.68
N ASN A 211 44.97 45.48 -26.35
CA ASN A 211 46.32 45.29 -26.88
C ASN A 211 46.52 43.84 -27.41
N PRO A 212 45.88 43.45 -28.53
CA PRO A 212 45.90 42.07 -29.04
C PRO A 212 47.29 41.58 -29.43
N ASP A 213 48.19 42.48 -29.85
CA ASP A 213 49.54 42.15 -30.31
C ASP A 213 50.48 41.72 -29.19
N ILE A 214 50.26 42.21 -27.96
CA ILE A 214 51.06 41.84 -26.78
C ILE A 214 50.71 40.42 -26.30
N VAL A 215 49.45 40.00 -26.49
CA VAL A 215 48.95 38.70 -26.05
C VAL A 215 49.41 37.56 -26.97
N LYS A 216 49.68 37.86 -28.25
CA LYS A 216 50.25 36.89 -29.21
C LYS A 216 51.79 36.91 -29.17
N ARG A 217 52.41 36.19 -28.23
CA ARG A 217 53.87 35.98 -28.29
C ARG A 217 54.25 35.09 -29.48
N ARG A 218 55.26 35.53 -30.23
CA ARG A 218 55.96 34.83 -31.32
C ARG A 218 56.48 33.47 -30.81
N SER A 219 55.95 32.37 -31.31
CA SER A 219 56.61 31.07 -31.18
C SER A 219 57.77 31.03 -32.17
N GLU A 220 58.94 31.51 -31.75
CA GLU A 220 60.22 31.25 -32.40
C GLU A 220 60.49 29.75 -32.39
N GLY A 221 60.74 29.19 -33.57
CA GLY A 221 61.04 27.76 -33.72
C GLY A 221 61.22 27.30 -35.17
N TYR A 222 61.69 28.16 -36.08
CA TYR A 222 62.18 27.69 -37.38
C TYR A 222 63.63 27.23 -37.21
N THR A 223 63.80 25.94 -36.93
CA THR A 223 65.12 25.29 -36.95
C THR A 223 65.50 24.98 -38.40
N ARG A 224 66.74 25.35 -38.77
CA ARG A 224 67.37 25.24 -40.09
C ARG A 224 67.25 23.84 -40.71
N ARG A 225 67.05 23.81 -42.04
CA ARG A 225 67.83 22.97 -42.96
C ARG A 225 68.20 23.79 -44.19
#